data_AF-A0A924YQB3-F1
#
_entry.id   AF-A0A924YQB3-F1
#
_cell.length_a   1.000
_cell.length_b   1.000
_cell.length_c   1.000
_cell.angle_alpha   90.00
_cell.angle_beta   90.00
_cell.angle_gamma   90.00
#
_symmetry.space_group_name_H-M   'P 1'
#
loop_
_entity.id
_entity.type
_entity.pdbx_description
1 polymer ?
#
loop_
_entity_poly.entity_id
_entity_poly.type
_entity_poly.pdbx_seq_one_letter_code
_entity_poly.pdbx_strand_id
1 'polypeptide(L)'
;DASRVRADPTDARRVGYDIALRFSNGDPAIVTQSLGRGRCVLVTTSLDETWGEWAIWAAGFVPLIHELTEYAATGRSQPRELLVGEFDQREVPNGSTSVTLTTPDGVARTLTPVDRDGRSLIAINDTLHPGNYTLTSGVASATTERFAINVDPRESDPRRLDPREWSTSQSSEQSNGIIVRNANMPAAAPSDGSEPDTHSLTISLLAAVLALLLIEQALAWRFTVGAVFATLSLALAAIWTAMRFL
;
A
#
# COMPACT_ATOMS: atom_id res chain seq x y z
N ASP A 1 20.47 11.50 55.66
CA ASP A 1 20.63 12.88 55.17
C ASP A 1 20.56 12.84 53.65
N ALA A 2 19.38 12.74 53.04
CA ALA A 2 18.36 13.78 52.85
C ALA A 2 18.78 14.88 51.85
N SER A 3 18.74 14.58 50.55
CA SER A 3 18.43 15.59 49.54
C SER A 3 17.22 15.12 48.73
N ARG A 4 16.04 15.36 49.31
CA ARG A 4 14.74 15.26 48.65
C ARG A 4 14.72 16.22 47.46
N VAL A 5 14.62 15.70 46.24
CA VAL A 5 14.15 16.49 45.10
C VAL A 5 12.62 16.56 45.22
N ARG A 6 12.15 17.68 45.78
CA ARG A 6 10.75 18.08 45.74
C ARG A 6 10.57 18.92 44.47
N ALA A 7 9.84 18.38 43.50
CA ALA A 7 9.17 19.12 42.42
C ALA A 7 7.69 18.69 42.52
N ASP A 8 6.90 19.43 43.29
CA ASP A 8 5.95 20.47 42.86
C ASP A 8 4.79 19.90 41.98
N PRO A 9 3.52 19.96 42.43
CA PRO A 9 2.43 19.14 41.92
C PRO A 9 1.66 19.81 40.78
N THR A 10 2.36 20.18 39.71
CA THR A 10 1.76 20.56 38.43
C THR A 10 2.20 19.57 37.36
N ASP A 11 1.66 18.36 37.49
CA ASP A 11 1.73 17.25 36.55
C ASP A 11 0.93 17.58 35.27
N ALA A 12 1.41 18.57 34.51
CA ALA A 12 0.97 18.81 33.14
C ALA A 12 1.71 17.82 32.24
N ARG A 13 1.12 16.62 32.12
CA ARG A 13 1.32 15.61 31.07
C ARG A 13 2.22 16.12 29.93
N ARG A 14 3.52 15.82 29.96
CA ARG A 14 4.44 16.19 28.86
C ARG A 14 3.95 15.51 27.58
N VAL A 15 3.26 16.26 26.74
CA VAL A 15 2.87 15.78 25.42
C VAL A 15 4.09 15.92 24.53
N GLY A 16 4.68 14.80 24.12
CA GLY A 16 5.81 14.79 23.19
C GLY A 16 5.36 15.30 21.82
N TYR A 17 6.23 16.08 21.17
CA TYR A 17 6.08 16.54 19.79
C TYR A 17 7.16 15.90 18.92
N ASP A 18 6.87 15.73 17.63
CA ASP A 18 7.81 15.25 16.63
C ASP A 18 8.03 16.33 15.55
N ILE A 19 9.22 16.38 14.97
CA ILE A 19 9.61 17.40 13.98
C ILE A 19 9.73 16.70 12.64
N ALA A 20 8.72 16.85 11.80
CA ALA A 20 8.65 16.22 10.49
C ALA A 20 9.54 16.92 9.46
N LEU A 21 9.71 18.24 9.57
CA LEU A 21 10.51 19.04 8.66
C LEU A 21 11.23 20.17 9.40
N ARG A 22 12.46 20.48 8.97
CA ARG A 22 13.24 21.64 9.41
C ARG A 22 13.61 22.52 8.22
N PHE A 23 13.74 23.82 8.47
CA PHE A 23 14.36 24.74 7.53
C PHE A 23 15.88 24.50 7.46
N SER A 24 16.53 25.10 6.47
CA SER A 24 17.99 25.02 6.28
C SER A 24 18.79 25.59 7.45
N ASN A 25 18.20 26.49 8.25
CA ASN A 25 18.79 27.05 9.46
C ASN A 25 18.63 26.13 10.70
N GLY A 26 17.96 24.99 10.58
CA GLY A 26 17.73 24.02 11.66
C GLY A 26 16.44 24.23 12.46
N ASP A 27 15.76 25.37 12.28
CA ASP A 27 14.47 25.63 12.94
C ASP A 27 13.39 24.68 12.42
N PRO A 28 12.44 24.25 13.28
CA PRO A 28 11.36 23.37 12.84
C PRO A 28 10.42 24.12 11.90
N ALA A 29 10.13 23.50 10.75
CA ALA A 29 9.19 24.00 9.74
C ALA A 29 7.80 23.35 9.89
N ILE A 30 7.78 22.05 10.20
CA ILE A 30 6.55 21.29 10.46
C ILE A 30 6.73 20.48 11.73
N VAL A 31 5.82 20.68 12.68
CA VAL A 31 5.79 19.99 13.97
C VAL A 31 4.49 19.21 14.07
N THR A 32 4.56 17.96 14.51
CA THR A 32 3.38 17.11 14.70
C THR A 32 3.26 16.69 16.16
N GLN A 33 2.02 16.50 16.60
CA GLN A 33 1.74 16.10 17.98
C GLN A 33 0.47 15.27 18.02
N SER A 34 0.50 14.16 18.77
CA SER A 34 -0.72 13.40 19.07
C SER A 34 -1.47 14.07 20.22
N LEU A 35 -2.70 14.51 19.97
CA LEU A 35 -3.55 15.15 20.96
C LEU A 35 -4.88 14.38 21.09
N GLY A 36 -5.04 13.66 22.21
CA GLY A 36 -6.20 12.80 22.42
C GLY A 36 -6.28 11.69 21.36
N ARG A 37 -7.39 11.65 20.62
CA ARG A 37 -7.64 10.70 19.53
C ARG A 37 -7.16 11.21 18.16
N GLY A 38 -6.78 12.48 18.06
CA GLY A 38 -6.38 13.14 16.82
C GLY A 38 -4.88 13.46 16.76
N ARG A 39 -4.48 14.10 15.66
CA ARG A 39 -3.14 14.67 15.49
C ARG A 39 -3.28 16.16 15.19
N CYS A 40 -2.37 16.95 15.75
CA CYS A 40 -2.19 18.35 15.43
C CYS A 40 -0.91 18.49 14.61
N VAL A 41 -0.99 19.28 13.54
CA VAL A 41 0.15 19.64 12.68
C VAL A 41 0.28 21.15 12.74
N LEU A 42 1.45 21.64 13.12
CA LEU A 42 1.80 23.05 13.09
C LEU A 42 2.79 23.28 11.96
N VAL A 43 2.40 24.11 10.99
CA VAL A 43 3.28 24.63 9.96
C VAL A 43 3.69 26.04 10.39
N THR A 44 5.00 26.28 10.50
CA THR A 44 5.54 27.54 11.06
C THR A 44 5.87 28.59 9.97
N THR A 45 5.28 28.43 8.79
CA THR A 45 5.36 29.37 7.67
C THR A 45 3.94 29.63 7.14
N SER A 46 3.76 30.70 6.37
CA SER A 46 2.47 30.96 5.74
C SER A 46 2.15 29.91 4.67
N LEU A 47 0.87 29.54 4.55
CA LEU A 47 0.34 28.69 3.49
C LEU A 47 -0.04 29.50 2.24
N ASP A 48 0.56 30.68 2.07
CA ASP A 48 0.27 31.64 1.03
C ASP A 48 1.59 32.27 0.52
N GLU A 49 1.49 33.19 -0.43
CA GLU A 49 2.63 33.89 -1.02
C GLU A 49 3.25 34.96 -0.10
N THR A 50 2.69 35.24 1.07
CA THR A 50 3.10 36.38 1.90
C THR A 50 4.45 36.18 2.59
N TRP A 51 4.85 34.94 2.90
CA TRP A 51 6.14 34.62 3.54
C TRP A 51 7.07 33.74 2.68
N GLY A 52 6.62 33.20 1.54
CA GLY A 52 7.50 32.46 0.65
C GLY A 52 6.84 31.94 -0.63
N GLU A 53 7.69 31.56 -1.59
CA GLU A 53 7.28 31.09 -2.93
C GLU A 53 6.75 29.65 -2.92
N TRP A 54 6.86 28.92 -1.81
CA TRP A 54 6.52 27.49 -1.76
C TRP A 54 5.02 27.22 -2.00
N ALA A 55 4.15 28.15 -1.64
CA ALA A 55 2.71 28.08 -1.94
C ALA A 55 2.42 28.25 -3.45
N ILE A 56 3.32 28.90 -4.19
CA ILE A 56 3.22 29.10 -5.65
C ILE A 56 3.75 27.86 -6.39
N TRP A 57 4.64 27.08 -5.76
CA TRP A 57 5.16 25.82 -6.30
C TRP A 57 4.10 24.70 -6.19
N ALA A 58 3.07 24.80 -7.03
CA ALA A 58 1.90 23.93 -7.06
C ALA A 58 2.24 22.42 -7.12
N ALA A 59 3.38 22.06 -7.74
CA ALA A 59 3.81 20.67 -7.88
C ALA A 59 4.10 19.98 -6.54
N GLY A 60 4.55 20.71 -5.52
CA GLY A 60 4.84 20.15 -4.19
C GLY A 60 3.82 20.56 -3.13
N PHE A 61 3.23 21.75 -3.25
CA PHE A 61 2.32 22.30 -2.26
C PHE A 61 1.03 21.47 -2.11
N VAL A 62 0.34 21.20 -3.23
CA VAL A 62 -0.97 20.53 -3.18
C VAL A 62 -0.85 19.10 -2.62
N PRO A 63 0.09 18.26 -3.09
CA PRO A 63 0.27 16.92 -2.50
C PRO A 63 0.64 16.99 -1.01
N LEU A 64 1.50 17.93 -0.61
CA LEU A 64 1.90 18.06 0.80
C LEU A 64 0.71 18.44 1.69
N ILE A 65 -0.11 19.42 1.28
CA ILE A 65 -1.30 19.80 2.06
C ILE A 65 -2.31 18.66 2.13
N HIS A 66 -2.46 17.90 1.05
CA HIS A 66 -3.30 16.70 1.05
C HIS A 66 -2.82 15.68 2.09
N GLU A 67 -1.54 15.34 2.06
CA GLU A 67 -0.92 14.40 3.00
C GLU A 67 -0.98 14.89 4.45
N LEU A 68 -0.72 16.18 4.71
CA LEU A 68 -0.83 16.75 6.07
C LEU A 68 -2.28 16.73 6.57
N THR A 69 -3.25 16.95 5.68
CA THR A 69 -4.67 16.90 6.01
C THR A 69 -5.11 15.46 6.30
N GLU A 70 -4.70 14.51 5.46
CA GLU A 70 -4.97 13.09 5.67
C GLU A 70 -4.30 12.59 6.95
N TYR A 71 -3.04 12.95 7.19
CA TYR A 71 -2.32 12.64 8.41
C TYR A 71 -3.03 13.19 9.66
N ALA A 72 -3.53 14.42 9.61
CA ALA A 72 -4.27 15.03 10.71
C ALA A 72 -5.65 14.35 10.93
N ALA A 73 -6.35 14.01 9.84
CA ALA A 73 -7.67 13.38 9.85
C ALA A 73 -7.64 11.92 10.30
N THR A 74 -6.56 11.21 9.99
CA THR A 74 -6.38 9.77 10.28
C THR A 74 -6.23 9.48 11.78
N GLY A 75 -5.89 10.50 12.60
CA GLY A 75 -5.80 10.38 14.05
C GLY A 75 -4.87 9.26 14.53
N ARG A 76 -5.14 8.65 15.69
CA ARG A 76 -4.51 7.38 16.10
C ARG A 76 -5.12 6.18 15.39
N SER A 77 -5.39 6.24 14.08
CA SER A 77 -5.52 4.99 13.31
C SER A 77 -4.19 4.27 13.45
N GLN A 78 -4.16 3.33 14.38
CA GLN A 78 -3.04 2.44 14.64
C GLN A 78 -2.70 1.73 13.32
N PRO A 79 -1.44 1.32 13.09
CA PRO A 79 -1.10 0.50 11.95
C PRO A 79 -2.12 -0.64 11.84
N ARG A 80 -2.86 -0.66 10.73
CA ARG A 80 -3.94 -1.63 10.46
C ARG A 80 -3.37 -2.95 9.95
N GLU A 81 -2.13 -3.21 10.30
CA GLU A 81 -1.31 -4.31 9.82
C GLU A 81 -0.88 -5.06 11.06
N LEU A 82 -1.54 -6.18 11.30
CA LEU A 82 -1.12 -7.16 12.29
C LEU A 82 -0.32 -8.24 11.58
N LEU A 83 0.65 -8.86 12.25
CA LEU A 83 1.23 -10.09 11.75
C LEU A 83 0.44 -11.31 12.22
N VAL A 84 0.50 -12.40 11.45
CA VAL A 84 -0.09 -13.68 11.86
C VAL A 84 0.46 -14.10 13.22
N GLY A 85 -0.44 -14.43 14.15
CA GLY A 85 -0.10 -14.85 15.51
C GLY A 85 0.13 -13.72 16.52
N GLU A 86 0.05 -12.45 16.11
CA GLU A 86 0.07 -11.34 17.06
C GLU A 86 -1.27 -11.20 17.79
N PHE A 87 -1.22 -10.72 19.03
CA PHE A 87 -2.40 -10.41 19.84
C PHE A 87 -2.70 -8.91 19.76
N ASP A 88 -3.95 -8.56 19.46
CA ASP A 88 -4.37 -7.15 19.36
C ASP A 88 -5.53 -6.83 20.33
N GLN A 89 -5.50 -5.62 20.87
CA GLN A 89 -6.58 -5.06 21.69
C GLN A 89 -7.08 -3.77 21.06
N ARG A 90 -8.39 -3.71 20.80
CA ARG A 90 -9.01 -2.53 20.19
C ARG A 90 -10.02 -1.89 21.10
N GLU A 91 -10.05 -0.57 21.07
CA GLU A 91 -11.07 0.23 21.72
C GLU A 91 -12.29 0.33 20.82
N VAL A 92 -13.47 0.04 21.37
CA VAL A 92 -14.76 0.10 20.68
C VAL A 92 -15.66 1.15 21.36
N PRO A 93 -16.69 1.65 20.66
CA PRO A 93 -17.59 2.65 21.25
C PRO A 93 -18.16 2.21 22.60
N ASN A 94 -18.09 3.10 23.59
CA ASN A 94 -18.61 2.82 24.94
C ASN A 94 -20.09 2.43 24.88
N GLY A 95 -20.45 1.38 25.64
CA GLY A 95 -21.80 0.79 25.63
C GLY A 95 -22.01 -0.29 24.56
N SER A 96 -20.97 -0.70 23.82
CA SER A 96 -21.03 -1.85 22.91
C SER A 96 -21.24 -3.13 23.68
N THR A 97 -22.39 -3.78 23.50
CA THR A 97 -22.69 -5.08 24.14
C THR A 97 -22.09 -6.25 23.36
N SER A 98 -21.97 -6.10 22.04
CA SER A 98 -21.39 -7.11 21.16
C SER A 98 -20.70 -6.45 19.96
N VAL A 99 -19.64 -7.10 19.50
CA VAL A 99 -18.88 -6.69 18.31
C VAL A 99 -18.68 -7.91 17.43
N THR A 100 -19.01 -7.79 16.15
CA THR A 100 -18.85 -8.90 15.20
C THR A 100 -17.53 -8.75 14.46
N LEU A 101 -16.67 -9.76 14.55
CA LEU A 101 -15.46 -9.91 13.75
C LEU A 101 -15.73 -10.88 12.61
N THR A 102 -15.58 -10.44 11.37
CA THR A 102 -15.65 -11.28 10.16
C THR A 102 -14.23 -11.57 9.69
N THR A 103 -13.90 -12.86 9.59
CA THR A 103 -12.61 -13.35 9.08
C THR A 103 -12.53 -13.26 7.54
N PRO A 104 -11.34 -13.40 6.94
CA PRO A 104 -11.16 -13.42 5.49
C PRO A 104 -12.01 -14.49 4.78
N ASP A 105 -12.23 -15.63 5.45
CA ASP A 105 -13.06 -16.74 4.97
C ASP A 105 -14.58 -16.46 5.07
N GLY A 106 -14.97 -15.28 5.55
CA GLY A 106 -16.36 -14.87 5.71
C GLY A 106 -17.04 -15.38 6.99
N VAL A 107 -16.30 -16.03 7.89
CA VAL A 107 -16.84 -16.52 9.16
C VAL A 107 -16.99 -15.35 10.14
N ALA A 108 -18.21 -15.13 10.62
CA ALA A 108 -18.50 -14.12 11.63
C ALA A 108 -18.36 -14.71 13.04
N ARG A 109 -17.65 -14.00 13.92
CA ARG A 109 -17.47 -14.32 15.34
C ARG A 109 -17.88 -13.15 16.20
N THR A 110 -18.60 -13.42 17.27
CA THR A 110 -19.02 -12.37 18.22
C THR A 110 -17.98 -12.24 19.32
N LEU A 111 -17.47 -11.04 19.51
CA LEU A 111 -16.59 -10.63 20.60
C LEU A 111 -17.40 -9.82 21.62
N THR A 112 -17.13 -10.06 22.89
CA THR A 112 -17.74 -9.31 24.00
C THR A 112 -16.75 -8.25 24.49
N PRO A 113 -17.11 -6.96 24.41
CA PRO A 113 -16.29 -5.89 24.95
C PRO A 113 -16.15 -6.00 26.47
N VAL A 114 -14.99 -5.62 26.98
CA VAL A 114 -14.66 -5.55 28.40
C VAL A 114 -14.33 -4.11 28.74
N ASP A 115 -15.08 -3.53 29.66
CA ASP A 115 -14.83 -2.17 30.12
C ASP A 115 -13.64 -2.12 31.10
N ARG A 116 -12.63 -1.33 30.76
CA ARG A 116 -11.46 -1.03 31.61
C ARG A 116 -11.15 0.46 31.59
N ASP A 117 -11.01 1.08 32.76
CA ASP A 117 -10.65 2.50 32.92
C ASP A 117 -11.56 3.46 32.12
N GLY A 118 -12.87 3.16 32.04
CA GLY A 118 -13.83 3.96 31.28
C GLY A 118 -13.75 3.82 29.76
N ARG A 119 -13.01 2.82 29.25
CA ARG A 119 -12.91 2.45 27.83
C ARG A 119 -13.42 1.04 27.63
N SER A 120 -14.19 0.84 26.55
CA SER A 120 -14.64 -0.50 26.16
C SER A 120 -13.61 -1.14 25.21
N LEU A 121 -13.04 -2.28 25.59
CA LEU A 121 -11.96 -2.93 24.86
C LEU A 121 -12.39 -4.33 24.37
N ILE A 122 -11.96 -4.72 23.18
CA ILE A 122 -12.05 -6.10 22.68
C ILE A 122 -10.67 -6.71 22.50
N ALA A 123 -10.58 -8.02 22.63
CA ALA A 123 -9.38 -8.79 22.35
C ALA A 123 -9.57 -9.59 21.05
N ILE A 124 -8.63 -9.46 20.12
CA ILE A 124 -8.63 -10.18 18.84
C ILE A 124 -7.56 -11.27 18.93
N ASN A 125 -8.00 -12.51 19.11
CA ASN A 125 -7.14 -13.69 19.19
C ASN A 125 -7.10 -14.51 17.90
N ASP A 126 -8.05 -14.29 16.99
CA ASP A 126 -8.20 -15.08 15.76
C ASP A 126 -7.34 -14.53 14.62
N THR A 127 -6.04 -14.44 14.89
CA THR A 127 -5.04 -13.81 14.02
C THR A 127 -4.17 -14.85 13.29
N LEU A 128 -4.64 -16.10 13.24
CA LEU A 128 -3.89 -17.23 12.66
C LEU A 128 -4.00 -17.33 11.13
N HIS A 129 -4.95 -16.60 10.53
CA HIS A 129 -5.16 -16.63 9.09
C HIS A 129 -4.81 -15.25 8.50
N PRO A 130 -3.93 -15.17 7.50
CA PRO A 130 -3.67 -13.91 6.83
C PRO A 130 -4.88 -13.48 6.00
N GLY A 131 -5.08 -12.17 5.84
CA GLY A 131 -6.12 -11.60 4.99
C GLY A 131 -6.83 -10.39 5.59
N ASN A 132 -7.96 -10.03 4.98
CA ASN A 132 -8.76 -8.86 5.35
C ASN A 132 -9.84 -9.21 6.37
N TYR A 133 -9.82 -8.54 7.51
CA TYR A 133 -10.80 -8.69 8.58
C TYR A 133 -11.70 -7.46 8.65
N THR A 134 -12.96 -7.68 9.03
CA THR A 134 -13.93 -6.60 9.27
C THR A 134 -14.49 -6.69 10.67
N LEU A 135 -14.47 -5.58 11.39
CA LEU A 135 -15.02 -5.44 12.73
C LEU A 135 -16.26 -4.53 12.67
N THR A 136 -17.40 -5.02 13.13
CA THR A 136 -18.66 -4.25 13.16
C THR A 136 -19.13 -4.12 14.60
N SER A 137 -19.17 -2.90 15.13
CA SER A 137 -19.64 -2.58 16.49
C SER A 137 -20.99 -1.84 16.45
N GLY A 138 -21.86 -2.09 17.42
CA GLY A 138 -23.23 -1.55 17.43
C GLY A 138 -23.71 -1.08 18.80
N VAL A 139 -24.05 0.21 18.90
CA VAL A 139 -24.80 0.81 20.03
C VAL A 139 -25.88 1.78 19.55
N ALA A 140 -25.68 2.46 18.41
CA ALA A 140 -26.66 3.36 17.81
C ALA A 140 -26.45 3.59 16.29
N SER A 141 -25.19 3.55 15.83
CA SER A 141 -24.82 3.51 14.42
C SER A 141 -23.72 2.46 14.25
N ALA A 142 -23.88 1.56 13.28
CA ALA A 142 -22.92 0.50 13.05
C ALA A 142 -21.60 1.11 12.59
N THR A 143 -20.56 0.99 13.41
CA THR A 143 -19.20 1.40 13.02
C THR A 143 -18.48 0.18 12.46
N THR A 144 -18.13 0.25 11.18
CA THR A 144 -17.39 -0.79 10.48
C THR A 144 -15.92 -0.38 10.36
N GLU A 145 -15.05 -1.17 10.94
CA GLU A 145 -13.60 -1.04 10.84
C GLU A 145 -13.04 -2.19 10.01
N ARG A 146 -12.04 -1.91 9.17
CA ARG A 146 -11.33 -2.92 8.36
C ARG A 146 -9.84 -2.86 8.66
N PHE A 147 -9.22 -4.03 8.71
CA PHE A 147 -7.79 -4.20 8.92
C PHE A 147 -7.29 -5.48 8.25
N ALA A 148 -5.97 -5.58 8.06
CA ALA A 148 -5.34 -6.73 7.45
C ALA A 148 -4.43 -7.44 8.46
N ILE A 149 -4.36 -8.76 8.33
CA ILE A 149 -3.36 -9.60 8.98
C ILE A 149 -2.42 -10.11 7.89
N ASN A 150 -1.14 -9.79 8.01
CA ASN A 150 -0.10 -10.09 7.03
C ASN A 150 0.80 -11.21 7.53
N VAL A 151 1.42 -11.92 6.59
CA VAL A 151 2.53 -12.85 6.90
C VAL A 151 3.81 -12.03 7.10
N ASP A 152 4.72 -12.51 7.95
CA ASP A 152 6.01 -11.85 8.16
C ASP A 152 6.78 -11.76 6.82
N PRO A 153 7.10 -10.55 6.32
CA PRO A 153 7.80 -10.39 5.05
C PRO A 153 9.21 -10.99 5.05
N ARG A 154 9.77 -11.35 6.22
CA ARG A 154 11.05 -12.06 6.33
C ARG A 154 11.05 -13.40 5.58
N GLU A 155 9.89 -14.04 5.43
CA GLU A 155 9.76 -15.26 4.63
C GLU A 155 9.94 -14.99 3.13
N SER A 156 9.60 -13.78 2.67
CA SER A 156 9.64 -13.36 1.26
C SER A 156 10.92 -12.63 0.87
N ASP A 157 12.00 -12.74 1.66
CA ASP A 157 13.27 -12.07 1.38
C ASP A 157 14.03 -12.78 0.24
N PRO A 158 14.17 -12.15 -0.95
CA PRO A 158 14.80 -12.78 -2.11
C PRO A 158 16.33 -12.75 -2.06
N ARG A 159 16.95 -12.29 -0.96
CA ARG A 159 18.40 -12.27 -0.83
C ARG A 159 18.97 -13.69 -0.92
N ARG A 160 20.17 -13.79 -1.50
CA ARG A 160 20.90 -15.06 -1.56
C ARG A 160 21.19 -15.54 -0.14
N LEU A 161 20.70 -16.74 0.18
CA LEU A 161 20.97 -17.40 1.44
C LEU A 161 22.44 -17.87 1.50
N ASP A 162 23.10 -17.67 2.64
CA ASP A 162 24.45 -18.21 2.84
C ASP A 162 24.40 -19.75 2.94
N PRO A 163 25.37 -20.48 2.35
CA PRO A 163 25.41 -21.95 2.44
C PRO A 163 25.35 -22.51 3.88
N ARG A 164 25.86 -21.78 4.88
CA ARG A 164 25.81 -22.18 6.29
C ARG A 164 24.43 -21.98 6.91
N GLU A 165 23.75 -20.89 6.55
CA GLU A 165 22.37 -20.64 6.97
C GLU A 165 21.44 -21.72 6.42
N TRP A 166 21.64 -22.14 5.16
CA TRP A 166 20.89 -23.22 4.51
C TRP A 166 21.05 -24.57 5.20
N SER A 167 22.27 -24.89 5.65
CA SER A 167 22.52 -26.15 6.37
C SER A 167 21.82 -26.21 7.73
N THR A 168 21.61 -25.04 8.34
CA THR A 168 20.97 -24.92 9.65
C THR A 168 19.45 -25.03 9.53
N SER A 169 18.83 -24.38 8.54
CA SER A 169 17.38 -24.44 8.32
C SER A 169 16.88 -25.84 7.97
N GLN A 170 17.64 -26.60 7.18
CA GLN A 170 17.30 -27.99 6.86
C GLN A 170 17.39 -28.94 8.06
N SER A 171 18.16 -28.60 9.09
CA SER A 171 18.28 -29.44 10.29
C SER A 171 17.10 -29.28 11.24
N SER A 172 16.39 -28.13 11.19
CA SER A 172 15.22 -27.83 12.02
C SER A 172 13.89 -28.27 11.38
N GLU A 173 13.83 -28.39 10.06
CA GLU A 173 12.61 -28.77 9.34
C GLU A 173 12.62 -30.26 9.02
N GLN A 174 12.28 -31.08 10.02
CA GLN A 174 11.94 -32.48 9.78
C GLN A 174 10.63 -32.56 8.98
N SER A 175 10.77 -32.55 7.65
CA SER A 175 9.87 -33.16 6.67
C SER A 175 8.42 -32.71 6.69
N ASN A 176 8.13 -31.51 6.16
CA ASN A 176 6.91 -31.34 5.37
C ASN A 176 7.31 -31.33 3.90
N GLY A 177 6.95 -32.41 3.20
CA GLY A 177 7.40 -32.70 1.84
C GLY A 177 7.11 -31.58 0.85
N ILE A 178 8.09 -30.72 0.61
CA ILE A 178 8.10 -29.81 -0.52
C ILE A 178 8.34 -30.69 -1.76
N ILE A 179 7.28 -30.97 -2.50
CA ILE A 179 7.38 -31.59 -3.82
C ILE A 179 7.97 -30.53 -4.75
N VAL A 180 9.29 -30.50 -4.85
CA VAL A 180 10.00 -29.74 -5.87
C VAL A 180 9.67 -30.39 -7.21
N ARG A 181 8.72 -29.82 -7.95
CA ARG A 181 8.39 -30.26 -9.31
C ARG A 181 9.58 -29.89 -10.21
N ASN A 182 10.51 -30.83 -10.34
CA ASN A 182 11.68 -30.70 -11.19
C ASN A 182 11.24 -30.61 -12.66
N ALA A 183 11.78 -29.63 -13.40
CA ALA A 183 11.55 -29.44 -14.83
C ALA A 183 11.95 -30.65 -15.70
N ASN A 184 12.68 -31.63 -15.12
CA ASN A 184 13.13 -32.83 -15.80
C ASN A 184 12.21 -34.06 -15.64
N MET A 185 11.04 -33.93 -15.00
CA MET A 185 10.01 -34.96 -15.10
C MET A 185 9.43 -34.93 -16.53
N PRO A 186 9.23 -36.07 -17.22
CA PRO A 186 8.45 -36.06 -18.44
C PRO A 186 7.10 -35.45 -18.11
N ALA A 187 6.84 -34.25 -18.64
CA ALA A 187 5.58 -33.58 -18.44
C ALA A 187 4.49 -34.57 -18.83
N ALA A 188 3.58 -34.88 -17.91
CA ALA A 188 2.28 -35.38 -18.33
C ALA A 188 1.80 -34.39 -19.40
N ALA A 189 1.57 -34.89 -20.61
CA ALA A 189 1.26 -34.07 -21.77
C ALA A 189 0.27 -32.98 -21.32
N PRO A 190 0.60 -31.68 -21.51
CA PRO A 190 -0.23 -30.61 -21.02
C PRO A 190 -1.64 -30.82 -21.56
N SER A 191 -2.60 -31.00 -20.65
CA SER A 191 -4.00 -30.84 -20.99
C SER A 191 -4.16 -29.37 -21.37
N ASP A 192 -4.35 -29.17 -22.67
CA ASP A 192 -4.77 -27.96 -23.37
C ASP A 192 -5.29 -26.86 -22.42
N GLY A 193 -4.55 -25.76 -22.32
CA GLY A 193 -4.82 -24.73 -21.31
C GLY A 193 -3.82 -23.59 -21.29
N SER A 194 -3.86 -22.77 -22.34
CA SER A 194 -3.47 -21.36 -22.34
C SER A 194 -2.00 -21.04 -22.00
N GLU A 195 -1.13 -21.14 -23.02
CA GLU A 195 0.02 -20.22 -23.09
C GLU A 195 -0.52 -18.78 -23.04
N PRO A 196 0.11 -17.87 -22.27
CA PRO A 196 -0.26 -16.47 -22.34
C PRO A 196 0.15 -15.96 -23.72
N ASP A 197 -0.84 -15.84 -24.60
CA ASP A 197 -0.79 -15.04 -25.82
C ASP A 197 -0.34 -13.63 -25.43
N THR A 198 0.98 -13.42 -25.40
CA THR A 198 1.58 -12.10 -25.25
C THR A 198 1.44 -11.42 -26.60
N HIS A 199 0.19 -10.99 -26.80
CA HIS A 199 -0.38 -10.16 -27.84
C HIS A 199 0.57 -9.76 -28.95
N SER A 200 0.44 -10.52 -30.04
CA SER A 200 0.92 -10.25 -31.38
C SER A 200 0.51 -8.85 -31.95
N LEU A 201 -0.28 -8.04 -31.22
CA LEU A 201 -0.76 -6.73 -31.63
C LEU A 201 0.21 -5.57 -31.34
N THR A 202 1.08 -5.68 -30.33
CA THR A 202 2.01 -4.58 -29.96
C THR A 202 2.99 -4.27 -31.08
N ILE A 203 3.54 -5.31 -31.71
CA ILE A 203 4.46 -5.16 -32.84
C ILE A 203 3.72 -4.61 -34.07
N SER A 204 2.48 -5.06 -34.31
CA SER A 204 1.64 -4.56 -35.42
C SER A 204 1.31 -3.07 -35.25
N LEU A 205 0.97 -2.66 -34.03
CA LEU A 205 0.60 -1.28 -33.73
C LEU A 205 1.82 -0.35 -33.81
N LEU A 206 2.97 -0.80 -33.30
CA LEU A 206 4.23 -0.06 -33.41
C LEU A 206 4.64 0.14 -34.89
N ALA A 207 4.52 -0.91 -35.71
CA ALA A 207 4.81 -0.82 -37.14
C ALA A 207 3.86 0.15 -37.86
N ALA A 208 2.57 0.15 -37.50
CA ALA A 208 1.59 1.08 -38.07
C ALA A 208 1.89 2.54 -37.72
N VAL A 209 2.24 2.83 -36.46
CA VAL A 209 2.61 4.19 -36.03
C VAL A 209 3.89 4.67 -36.72
N LEU A 210 4.90 3.80 -36.85
CA LEU A 210 6.14 4.12 -37.57
C LEU A 210 5.88 4.46 -39.05
N ALA A 211 5.01 3.68 -39.71
CA ALA A 211 4.62 3.95 -41.09
C ALA A 211 3.89 5.29 -41.23
N LEU A 212 2.97 5.60 -40.30
CA LEU A 212 2.24 6.88 -40.29
C LEU A 212 3.20 8.08 -40.19
N LEU A 213 4.19 7.99 -39.31
CA LEU A 213 5.21 9.02 -39.14
C LEU A 213 6.01 9.26 -40.42
N LEU A 214 6.45 8.21 -41.10
CA LEU A 214 7.20 8.33 -42.36
C LEU A 214 6.35 8.94 -43.48
N ILE A 215 5.07 8.57 -43.56
CA ILE A 215 4.12 9.13 -44.52
C ILE A 215 3.91 10.63 -44.26
N GLU A 216 3.75 11.01 -42.99
CA GLU A 216 3.57 12.41 -42.59
C GLU A 216 4.78 13.27 -42.98
N GLN A 217 6.00 12.79 -42.72
CA GLN A 217 7.22 13.49 -43.13
C GLN A 217 7.34 13.61 -44.66
N ALA A 218 6.91 12.58 -45.41
CA ALA A 218 6.91 12.62 -46.87
C ALA A 218 5.85 13.58 -47.45
N LEU A 219 4.67 13.65 -46.84
CA LEU A 219 3.60 14.59 -47.19
C LEU A 219 4.03 16.04 -46.94
N ALA A 220 4.74 16.29 -45.84
CA ALA A 220 5.26 17.61 -45.49
C ALA A 220 6.30 18.12 -46.51
N TRP A 221 7.07 17.22 -47.14
CA TRP A 221 8.15 17.60 -48.05
C TRP A 221 7.72 17.70 -49.52
N ARG A 222 6.85 16.81 -50.01
CA ARG A 222 6.27 16.90 -51.37
C ARG A 222 4.94 16.17 -51.45
N PHE A 223 3.84 16.93 -51.42
CA PHE A 223 2.47 16.42 -51.26
C PHE A 223 2.09 15.26 -52.20
N THR A 224 2.49 15.31 -53.47
CA THR A 224 2.18 14.26 -54.45
C THR A 224 2.94 12.95 -54.23
N VAL A 225 4.14 13.01 -53.65
CA VAL A 225 4.96 11.82 -53.34
C VAL A 225 4.45 11.16 -52.06
N GLY A 226 4.10 11.97 -51.04
CA GLY A 226 3.53 11.47 -49.80
C GLY A 226 2.21 10.71 -49.99
N ALA A 227 1.33 11.18 -50.88
CA ALA A 227 0.08 10.51 -51.19
C ALA A 227 0.27 9.10 -51.81
N VAL A 228 1.31 8.91 -52.62
CA VAL A 228 1.63 7.60 -53.22
C VAL A 228 2.20 6.62 -52.19
N PHE A 229 3.05 7.10 -51.26
CA PHE A 229 3.54 6.26 -50.17
C PHE A 229 2.43 5.87 -49.19
N ALA A 230 1.47 6.77 -48.93
CA ALA A 230 0.33 6.48 -48.08
C ALA A 230 -0.51 5.31 -48.61
N THR A 231 -0.84 5.31 -49.91
CA THR A 231 -1.64 4.23 -50.51
C THR A 231 -0.89 2.90 -50.57
N LEU A 232 0.42 2.94 -50.84
CA LEU A 232 1.26 1.74 -50.90
C LEU A 232 1.47 1.11 -49.53
N SER A 233 1.69 1.91 -48.48
CA SER A 233 1.79 1.43 -47.10
C SER A 233 0.47 0.84 -46.59
N LEU A 234 -0.67 1.43 -46.94
CA LEU A 234 -1.99 0.92 -46.56
C LEU A 234 -2.30 -0.41 -47.26
N ALA A 235 -1.90 -0.55 -48.54
CA ALA A 235 -1.99 -1.80 -49.27
C ALA A 235 -1.07 -2.89 -48.68
N LEU A 236 0.17 -2.55 -48.33
CA LEU A 236 1.10 -3.49 -47.68
C LEU A 236 0.59 -3.94 -46.30
N ALA A 237 0.06 -3.02 -45.50
CA ALA A 237 -0.52 -3.32 -44.20
C ALA A 237 -1.72 -4.28 -44.35
N ALA A 238 -2.61 -4.04 -45.32
CA ALA A 238 -3.74 -4.92 -45.61
C ALA A 238 -3.30 -6.33 -46.05
N ILE A 239 -2.28 -6.42 -46.92
CA ILE A 239 -1.71 -7.70 -47.35
C ILE A 239 -1.06 -8.44 -46.19
N TRP A 240 -0.30 -7.75 -45.34
CA TRP A 240 0.36 -8.33 -44.18
C TRP A 240 -0.67 -8.84 -43.14
N THR A 241 -1.75 -8.09 -42.91
CA THR A 241 -2.86 -8.57 -42.08
C THR A 241 -3.54 -9.80 -42.69
N ALA A 242 -3.75 -9.84 -44.02
CA ALA A 242 -4.38 -10.98 -44.68
C ALA A 242 -3.50 -12.24 -44.63
N MET A 243 -2.18 -12.10 -44.79
CA MET A 243 -1.22 -13.21 -44.71
C MET A 243 -1.04 -13.77 -43.30
N ARG A 244 -1.43 -13.02 -42.27
CA ARG A 244 -1.32 -13.42 -40.86
C ARG A 244 -2.53 -14.20 -40.33
N PHE A 245 -3.64 -14.20 -41.06
CA PHE A 245 -4.86 -14.95 -40.75
C PHE A 245 -5.10 -16.17 -41.66
N LEU A 246 -4.11 -16.52 -42.51
CA LEU A 246 -4.04 -17.78 -43.26
C LEU A 246 -3.02 -18.71 -42.60
#